data_AF-A0A327W4B4-F1
#
_entry.id   AF-A0A327W4B4-F1
#
_cell.length_a   1.000
_cell.length_b   1.000
_cell.length_c   1.000
_cell.angle_alpha   90.00
_cell.angle_beta   90.00
_cell.angle_gamma   90.00
#
_symmetry.space_group_name_H-M   'P 1'
#
loop_
_entity.id
_entity.type
_entity.pdbx_description
1 polymer ?
#
loop_
_entity_poly.entity_id
_entity_poly.type
_entity_poly.pdbx_seq_one_letter_code
_entity_poly.pdbx_strand_id
1 'polypeptide(L)'
;MKKLLTIMLLTISGLKLSGMSSKGDSIYYGNRSIWYVFYEEGRTPLTVEIGGIKYGYHDQMQPVNENGIIARSDVGTLYRKDGSVYYQNTAIKIDVKLSKRSISDKLNAQRNKIYTIMALSQIRGLEGQYKAEGFNMGGTNDDFLYYKENVHLPSGYQPGYLKRFYEFISKK
;
A
#
# COMPACT_ATOMS: atom_id res chain seq x y z
N MET A 1 5.95 -58.85 -35.31
CA MET A 1 5.31 -57.51 -35.36
C MET A 1 5.69 -56.74 -34.11
N LYS A 2 6.63 -55.80 -34.19
CA LYS A 2 7.12 -55.02 -33.04
C LYS A 2 6.27 -53.75 -32.89
N LYS A 3 5.56 -53.59 -31.77
CA LYS A 3 4.87 -52.35 -31.40
C LYS A 3 5.90 -51.40 -30.79
N LEU A 4 6.13 -50.23 -31.41
CA LEU A 4 6.85 -49.13 -30.79
C LEU A 4 5.90 -48.44 -29.80
N LEU A 5 6.28 -48.45 -28.52
CA LEU A 5 5.66 -47.67 -27.46
C LEU A 5 6.40 -46.32 -27.40
N THR A 6 5.83 -45.28 -28.00
CA THR A 6 6.37 -43.92 -27.88
C THR A 6 5.96 -43.37 -26.52
N ILE A 7 6.87 -43.44 -25.54
CA ILE A 7 6.74 -42.73 -24.27
C ILE A 7 7.17 -41.28 -24.51
N MET A 8 6.19 -40.38 -24.57
CA MET A 8 6.44 -38.95 -24.60
C MET A 8 6.78 -38.49 -23.17
N LEU A 9 8.07 -38.36 -22.87
CA LEU A 9 8.54 -37.77 -21.62
C LEU A 9 8.24 -36.26 -21.69
N LEU A 10 7.17 -35.82 -21.03
CA LEU A 10 6.92 -34.40 -20.81
C LEU A 10 7.89 -33.94 -19.71
N THR A 11 9.07 -33.48 -20.09
CA THR A 11 9.97 -32.76 -19.18
C THR A 11 9.29 -31.44 -18.83
N ILE A 12 8.71 -31.37 -17.64
CA ILE A 12 8.31 -30.12 -17.00
C ILE A 12 9.61 -29.37 -16.69
N SER A 13 10.12 -28.68 -17.70
CA SER A 13 11.19 -27.71 -17.58
C SER A 13 10.74 -26.68 -16.55
N GLY A 14 11.53 -26.58 -15.48
CA GLY A 14 11.23 -25.78 -14.31
C GLY A 14 10.68 -24.40 -14.66
N LEU A 15 9.41 -24.18 -14.32
CA LEU A 15 8.94 -22.89 -13.87
C LEU A 15 9.73 -22.58 -12.60
N LYS A 16 10.92 -21.99 -12.80
CA LYS A 16 11.53 -21.15 -11.79
C LYS A 16 10.51 -20.06 -11.52
N LEU A 17 9.73 -20.25 -10.47
CA LEU A 17 9.02 -19.19 -9.76
C LEU A 17 10.08 -18.22 -9.25
N SER A 18 10.59 -17.36 -10.13
CA SER A 18 11.28 -16.15 -9.77
C SER A 18 10.24 -15.14 -9.29
N GLY A 19 9.55 -15.52 -8.21
CA GLY A 19 8.86 -14.59 -7.31
C GLY A 19 9.87 -14.03 -6.30
N MET A 20 11.02 -13.54 -6.78
CA MET A 20 11.85 -12.65 -5.99
C MET A 20 11.16 -11.29 -6.00
N SER A 21 10.16 -11.15 -5.13
CA SER A 21 9.83 -9.84 -4.57
C SER A 21 11.11 -9.35 -3.90
N SER A 22 11.88 -8.49 -4.58
CA SER A 22 12.90 -7.70 -3.92
C SER A 22 12.18 -6.83 -2.90
N LYS A 23 12.03 -7.33 -1.66
CA LYS A 23 11.58 -6.55 -0.51
C LYS A 23 12.52 -5.34 -0.46
N GLY A 24 11.99 -4.17 -0.81
CA GLY A 24 12.79 -2.96 -0.84
C GLY A 24 13.23 -2.62 0.57
N ASP A 25 14.53 -2.73 0.87
CA ASP A 25 15.10 -2.32 2.17
C ASP A 25 15.04 -0.80 2.40
N SER A 26 14.49 -0.06 1.43
CA SER A 26 14.51 1.38 1.40
C SER A 26 13.17 1.99 1.04
N ILE A 27 12.90 3.14 1.63
CA ILE A 27 11.72 3.97 1.40
C ILE A 27 12.15 5.41 1.16
N TYR A 28 11.47 6.09 0.25
CA TYR A 28 11.58 7.53 0.08
C TYR A 28 10.71 8.21 1.14
N TYR A 29 11.33 9.11 1.92
CA TYR A 29 10.66 9.85 2.99
C TYR A 29 10.99 11.32 2.93
N GLY A 30 9.98 12.16 3.12
CA GLY A 30 10.12 13.59 3.32
C GLY A 30 9.01 14.13 4.19
N ASN A 31 9.21 15.34 4.71
CA ASN A 31 8.20 16.03 5.51
C ASN A 31 8.19 17.53 5.20
N ARG A 32 7.04 18.16 5.39
CA ARG A 32 6.85 19.61 5.30
C ARG A 32 5.79 20.03 6.28
N SER A 33 6.15 20.84 7.28
CA SER A 33 5.26 21.21 8.39
C SER A 33 4.73 19.94 9.09
N ILE A 34 3.41 19.82 9.24
CA ILE A 34 2.74 18.66 9.85
C ILE A 34 2.66 17.43 8.93
N TRP A 35 2.95 17.60 7.64
CA TRP A 35 2.79 16.55 6.64
C TRP A 35 4.06 15.71 6.53
N TYR A 36 3.88 14.41 6.46
CA TYR A 36 4.95 13.45 6.21
C TYR A 36 4.54 12.51 5.10
N VAL A 37 5.47 12.22 4.19
CA VAL A 37 5.22 11.56 2.91
C VAL A 37 6.14 10.36 2.78
N PHE A 38 5.58 9.22 2.39
CA PHE A 38 6.31 7.99 2.11
C PHE A 38 6.03 7.48 0.71
N TYR A 39 7.07 6.97 0.04
CA TYR A 39 6.99 6.35 -1.27
C TYR A 39 7.95 5.15 -1.36
N GLU A 40 7.45 4.00 -1.79
CA GLU A 40 8.26 2.79 -2.03
C GLU A 40 8.32 2.52 -3.53
N GLU A 41 9.54 2.52 -4.07
CA GLU A 41 9.78 2.21 -5.48
C GLU A 41 9.49 0.74 -5.75
N GLY A 42 8.80 0.43 -6.85
CA GLY A 42 8.44 -0.94 -7.24
C GLY A 42 7.18 -1.51 -6.57
N ARG A 43 6.54 -0.78 -5.65
CA ARG A 43 5.26 -1.21 -5.07
C ARG A 43 4.14 -1.09 -6.10
N THR A 44 3.30 -2.13 -6.20
CA THR A 44 2.09 -2.14 -7.03
C THR A 44 0.87 -2.38 -6.13
N PRO A 45 -0.21 -1.58 -6.22
CA PRO A 45 -0.29 -0.34 -6.98
C PRO A 45 0.67 0.74 -6.43
N LEU A 46 1.14 1.63 -7.31
CA LEU A 46 2.01 2.74 -6.90
C LEU A 46 1.23 3.63 -5.95
N THR A 47 1.71 3.74 -4.71
CA THR A 47 1.01 4.45 -3.64
C THR A 47 1.97 5.39 -2.94
N VAL A 48 1.56 6.65 -2.78
CA VAL A 48 2.21 7.62 -1.90
C VAL A 48 1.39 7.75 -0.62
N GLU A 49 2.01 7.49 0.52
CA GLU A 49 1.34 7.56 1.82
C GLU A 49 1.61 8.92 2.46
N ILE A 50 0.55 9.62 2.83
CA ILE A 50 0.62 10.95 3.45
C ILE A 50 0.01 10.86 4.84
N GLY A 51 0.76 11.26 5.85
CA GLY A 51 0.21 11.48 7.18
C GLY A 51 0.34 12.93 7.63
N GLY A 52 -0.23 13.22 8.80
CA GLY A 52 -0.50 14.57 9.29
C GLY A 52 -1.92 15.05 8.97
N ILE A 53 -2.66 14.30 8.14
CA ILE A 53 -4.09 14.50 7.89
C ILE A 53 -4.87 13.73 8.97
N LYS A 54 -5.98 14.30 9.45
CA LYS A 54 -6.87 13.65 10.44
C LYS A 54 -7.28 12.23 10.05
N TYR A 55 -7.24 11.89 8.76
CA TYR A 55 -7.60 10.57 8.24
C TYR A 55 -6.45 9.71 7.70
N GLY A 56 -5.22 10.24 7.63
CA GLY A 56 -4.19 9.66 6.75
C GLY A 56 -4.67 9.64 5.28
N TYR A 57 -3.77 9.55 4.32
CA TYR A 57 -4.18 9.49 2.92
C TYR A 57 -3.24 8.59 2.13
N HIS A 58 -3.82 7.68 1.36
CA HIS A 58 -3.09 6.85 0.39
C HIS A 58 -3.43 7.36 -0.99
N ASP A 59 -2.47 8.01 -1.63
CA ASP A 59 -2.60 8.53 -2.97
C ASP A 59 -2.21 7.44 -3.97
N GLN A 60 -3.21 6.81 -4.58
CA GLN A 60 -2.98 5.80 -5.62
C GLN A 60 -2.63 6.51 -6.92
N MET A 61 -1.49 6.15 -7.50
CA MET A 61 -0.97 6.82 -8.68
C MET A 61 -0.85 5.90 -9.88
N GLN A 62 -0.94 6.51 -11.05
CA GLN A 62 -0.68 5.87 -12.33
C GLN A 62 0.69 6.33 -12.85
N PRO A 63 1.58 5.38 -13.23
CA PRO A 63 2.82 5.72 -13.94
C PRO A 63 2.51 6.50 -15.21
N VAL A 64 3.35 7.48 -15.54
CA VAL A 64 3.23 8.27 -16.77
C VAL A 64 4.53 8.23 -17.56
N ASN A 65 4.43 8.33 -18.89
CA ASN A 65 5.59 8.39 -19.78
C ASN A 65 5.92 9.84 -20.13
N GLU A 66 6.28 10.63 -19.11
CA GLU A 66 6.62 12.06 -19.26
C GLU A 66 7.99 12.34 -18.65
N ASN A 67 8.78 13.17 -19.32
CA ASN A 67 10.14 13.49 -18.86
C ASN A 67 10.13 14.08 -17.45
N GLY A 68 10.84 13.41 -16.54
CA GLY A 68 10.97 13.84 -15.15
C GLY A 68 9.79 13.48 -14.25
N ILE A 69 8.68 12.94 -14.76
CA ILE A 69 7.52 12.58 -13.95
C ILE A 69 7.45 11.06 -13.81
N ILE A 70 7.37 10.59 -12.57
CA ILE A 70 7.28 9.16 -12.24
C ILE A 70 5.83 8.71 -12.36
N ALA A 71 4.91 9.42 -11.70
CA ALA A 71 3.50 9.05 -11.62
C ALA A 71 2.60 10.24 -11.25
N ARG A 72 1.30 10.13 -11.56
CA ARG A 72 0.27 11.11 -11.21
C ARG A 72 -1.00 10.45 -10.65
N SER A 73 -1.72 11.20 -9.85
CA SER A 73 -3.12 10.96 -9.48
C SER A 73 -3.92 12.26 -9.71
N ASP A 74 -5.19 12.27 -9.33
CA ASP A 74 -6.04 13.47 -9.42
C ASP A 74 -5.49 14.67 -8.64
N VAL A 75 -4.76 14.41 -7.55
CA VAL A 75 -4.27 15.45 -6.62
C VAL A 75 -2.75 15.45 -6.45
N GLY A 76 -2.06 14.43 -6.95
CA GLY A 76 -0.65 14.18 -6.66
C GLY A 76 0.22 14.07 -7.90
N THR A 77 1.46 14.52 -7.79
CA THR A 77 2.51 14.30 -8.80
C THR A 77 3.79 13.87 -8.11
N LEU A 78 4.31 12.69 -8.49
CA LEU A 78 5.60 12.17 -8.07
C LEU A 78 6.60 12.37 -9.22
N TYR A 79 7.71 13.06 -8.98
CA TYR A 79 8.63 13.46 -10.03
C TYR A 79 10.10 13.45 -9.58
N ARG A 80 11.01 13.49 -10.55
CA ARG A 80 12.46 13.64 -10.35
C ARG A 80 12.89 15.01 -10.83
N LYS A 81 13.69 15.69 -10.01
CA LYS A 81 14.36 16.95 -10.34
C LYS A 81 15.78 16.90 -9.78
N ASP A 82 16.77 17.13 -10.64
CA ASP A 82 18.19 17.14 -10.26
C ASP A 82 18.62 15.87 -9.50
N GLY A 83 18.20 14.70 -9.98
CA GLY A 83 18.46 13.39 -9.36
C GLY A 83 17.73 13.12 -8.05
N SER A 84 16.96 14.09 -7.53
CA SER A 84 16.16 13.95 -6.31
C SER A 84 14.71 13.63 -6.63
N VAL A 85 14.05 12.83 -5.77
CA VAL A 85 12.62 12.52 -5.89
C VAL A 85 11.81 13.54 -5.10
N TYR A 86 10.68 13.96 -5.65
CA TYR A 86 9.75 14.91 -5.05
C TYR A 86 8.32 14.41 -5.17
N TYR A 87 7.51 14.81 -4.21
CA TYR A 87 6.06 14.63 -4.26
C TYR A 87 5.35 15.97 -4.03
N GLN A 88 4.50 16.33 -4.98
CA GLN A 88 3.62 17.47 -4.89
C GLN A 88 2.17 16.99 -4.72
N ASN A 89 1.43 17.62 -3.81
CA ASN A 89 -0.02 17.42 -3.66
C ASN A 89 -0.73 18.78 -3.70
N THR A 90 -1.65 18.95 -4.65
CA THR A 90 -2.36 20.21 -4.89
C THR A 90 -3.46 20.48 -3.86
N ALA A 91 -4.12 19.44 -3.35
CA ALA A 91 -5.23 19.56 -2.40
C ALA A 91 -4.76 20.11 -1.05
N ILE A 92 -3.63 19.62 -0.53
CA ILE A 92 -3.03 20.09 0.73
C ILE A 92 -1.87 21.08 0.53
N LYS A 93 -1.62 21.49 -0.72
CA LYS A 93 -0.63 22.51 -1.11
C LYS A 93 0.78 22.23 -0.57
N ILE A 94 1.25 20.99 -0.75
CA ILE A 94 2.62 20.61 -0.41
C ILE A 94 3.45 20.28 -1.65
N ASP A 95 4.73 20.54 -1.52
CA ASP A 95 5.79 20.04 -2.40
C ASP A 95 6.94 19.64 -1.47
N VAL A 96 7.31 18.35 -1.52
CA VAL A 96 8.18 17.70 -0.56
C VAL A 96 9.27 16.94 -1.29
N LYS A 97 10.53 17.30 -1.02
CA LYS A 97 11.69 16.49 -1.41
C LYS A 97 11.71 15.20 -0.60
N LEU A 98 11.83 14.06 -1.27
CA LEU A 98 11.91 12.75 -0.64
C LEU A 98 13.35 12.24 -0.67
N SER A 99 13.86 11.87 0.49
CA SER A 99 15.18 11.25 0.64
C SER A 99 15.02 9.76 0.84
N LYS A 100 15.83 8.96 0.14
CA LYS A 100 15.88 7.50 0.30
C LYS A 100 16.46 7.17 1.68
N ARG A 101 15.78 6.29 2.42
CA ARG A 101 16.17 5.86 3.78
C ARG A 101 15.98 4.35 3.92
N SER A 102 16.78 3.70 4.74
CA SER A 102 16.52 2.32 5.14
C SER A 102 15.27 2.24 6.02
N ILE A 103 14.48 1.19 5.83
CA ILE A 103 13.28 0.96 6.65
C ILE A 103 13.71 0.67 8.10
N SER A 104 13.01 1.29 9.06
CA SER A 104 13.21 1.09 10.50
C SER A 104 11.87 0.93 11.21
N ASP A 105 11.87 0.39 12.43
CA ASP A 105 10.67 0.24 13.25
C ASP A 105 9.99 1.59 13.51
N LYS A 106 10.78 2.65 13.69
CA LYS A 106 10.26 4.01 13.85
C LYS A 106 9.49 4.48 12.62
N LEU A 107 10.01 4.23 11.41
CA LEU A 107 9.33 4.57 10.16
C LEU A 107 8.07 3.72 9.97
N ASN A 108 8.15 2.41 10.24
CA ASN A 108 6.98 1.53 10.17
C ASN A 108 5.88 1.94 11.15
N ALA A 109 6.23 2.33 12.38
CA ALA A 109 5.28 2.82 13.37
C ALA A 109 4.59 4.13 12.91
N GLN A 110 5.31 5.03 12.25
CA GLN A 110 4.72 6.24 11.68
C GLN A 110 3.78 5.93 10.51
N ARG A 111 4.16 5.01 9.63
CA ARG A 111 3.32 4.55 8.51
C ARG A 111 2.07 3.83 9.01
N ASN A 112 2.19 2.94 9.98
CA ASN A 112 1.05 2.22 10.57
C ASN A 112 -0.02 3.18 11.15
N LYS A 113 0.39 4.37 11.62
CA LYS A 113 -0.59 5.40 12.04
C LYS A 113 -1.46 5.84 10.86
N ILE A 114 -0.89 6.04 9.67
CA ILE A 114 -1.67 6.40 8.46
C ILE A 114 -2.74 5.33 8.20
N TYR A 115 -2.36 4.04 8.24
CA TYR A 115 -3.29 2.92 8.03
C TYR A 115 -4.37 2.85 9.11
N THR A 116 -3.98 2.98 10.38
CA THR A 116 -4.92 2.95 11.50
C THR A 116 -5.96 4.05 11.39
N ILE A 117 -5.55 5.25 10.96
CA ILE A 117 -6.45 6.37 10.83
C ILE A 117 -7.40 6.16 9.62
N MET A 118 -6.91 5.64 8.49
CA MET A 118 -7.75 5.30 7.33
C MET A 118 -8.81 4.25 7.71
N ALA A 119 -8.40 3.19 8.41
CA ALA A 119 -9.31 2.16 8.91
C ALA A 119 -10.40 2.74 9.82
N LEU A 120 -10.02 3.66 10.72
CA LEU A 120 -10.98 4.36 11.58
C LEU A 120 -12.00 5.17 10.79
N SER A 121 -11.57 5.84 9.72
CA SER A 121 -12.48 6.59 8.84
C SER A 121 -13.51 5.70 8.18
N GLN A 122 -13.09 4.54 7.66
CA GLN A 122 -13.99 3.58 7.04
C GLN A 122 -14.99 3.00 8.05
N ILE A 123 -14.50 2.57 9.22
CA ILE A 123 -15.35 2.04 10.28
C ILE A 123 -16.39 3.06 10.73
N ARG A 124 -16.02 4.31 10.94
CA ARG A 124 -17.00 5.35 11.35
C ARG A 124 -18.10 5.57 10.30
N GLY A 125 -17.77 5.48 9.01
CA GLY A 125 -18.76 5.52 7.94
C GLY A 125 -19.76 4.35 8.05
N LEU A 126 -19.23 3.14 8.28
CA LEU A 126 -20.05 1.93 8.45
C LEU A 126 -20.87 1.95 9.74
N GLU A 127 -20.32 2.43 10.86
CA GLU A 127 -21.04 2.55 12.14
C GLU A 127 -22.29 3.40 11.99
N GLY A 128 -22.20 4.54 11.29
CA GLY A 128 -23.35 5.40 11.01
C GLY A 128 -24.40 4.71 10.14
N GLN A 129 -23.97 3.95 9.12
CA GLN A 129 -24.86 3.22 8.22
C GLN A 129 -25.59 2.06 8.90
N TYR A 130 -24.89 1.27 9.72
CA TYR A 130 -25.41 0.05 10.34
C TYR A 130 -25.88 0.24 11.78
N LYS A 131 -25.83 1.47 12.32
CA LYS A 131 -26.12 1.80 13.72
C LYS A 131 -25.33 0.91 14.68
N ALA A 132 -24.08 0.63 14.32
CA ALA A 132 -23.22 -0.33 14.99
C ALA A 132 -22.50 0.30 16.19
N GLU A 133 -23.25 0.92 17.11
CA GLU A 133 -22.67 1.60 18.28
C GLU A 133 -21.85 0.63 19.15
N GLY A 134 -20.70 1.11 19.61
CA GLY A 134 -19.80 0.41 20.54
C GLY A 134 -18.79 -0.54 19.89
N PHE A 135 -18.65 -0.56 18.56
CA PHE A 135 -17.66 -1.39 17.90
C PHE A 135 -16.22 -0.94 18.24
N ASN A 136 -15.33 -1.91 18.52
CA ASN A 136 -13.90 -1.68 18.71
C ASN A 136 -13.11 -2.23 17.53
N MET A 137 -12.46 -1.34 16.79
CA MET A 137 -11.72 -1.67 15.57
C MET A 137 -10.61 -2.71 15.79
N GLY A 138 -9.81 -2.58 16.86
CA GLY A 138 -8.66 -3.44 17.17
C GLY A 138 -7.68 -3.67 16.01
N GLY A 139 -6.59 -4.40 16.25
CA GLY A 139 -5.83 -5.17 15.24
C GLY A 139 -5.55 -4.55 13.85
N THR A 140 -5.23 -3.25 13.75
CA THR A 140 -4.85 -2.60 12.47
C THR A 140 -3.40 -2.84 12.07
N ASN A 141 -2.56 -3.24 13.03
CA ASN A 141 -1.13 -3.50 12.78
C ASN A 141 -0.91 -4.71 11.87
N ASP A 142 -1.70 -5.77 12.06
CA ASP A 142 -1.59 -7.00 11.25
C ASP A 142 -2.01 -6.73 9.80
N ASP A 143 -3.08 -5.95 9.63
CA ASP A 143 -3.53 -5.49 8.32
C ASP A 143 -2.45 -4.63 7.65
N PHE A 144 -1.85 -3.67 8.36
CA PHE A 144 -0.74 -2.86 7.85
C PHE A 144 0.45 -3.71 7.40
N LEU A 145 0.91 -4.66 8.23
CA LEU A 145 2.01 -5.56 7.87
C LEU A 145 1.64 -6.39 6.64
N TYR A 146 0.41 -6.90 6.58
CA TYR A 146 -0.07 -7.65 5.43
C TYR A 146 -0.06 -6.83 4.13
N TYR A 147 -0.61 -5.60 4.15
CA TYR A 147 -0.60 -4.67 3.00
C TYR A 147 0.80 -4.25 2.56
N LYS A 148 1.77 -4.26 3.48
CA LYS A 148 3.18 -3.97 3.19
C LYS A 148 3.86 -5.15 2.50
N GLU A 149 3.59 -6.36 2.97
CA GLU A 149 4.31 -7.56 2.51
C GLU A 149 3.71 -8.19 1.26
N ASN A 150 2.46 -7.86 0.92
CA ASN A 150 1.75 -8.43 -0.21
C ASN A 150 1.48 -7.36 -1.28
N VAL A 151 2.14 -7.51 -2.43
CA VAL A 151 1.95 -6.65 -3.61
C VAL A 151 0.61 -6.95 -4.31
N HIS A 152 0.13 -8.18 -4.21
CA HIS A 152 -1.14 -8.62 -4.78
C HIS A 152 -2.03 -9.13 -3.66
N LEU A 153 -3.13 -8.43 -3.42
CA LEU A 153 -4.15 -8.90 -2.50
C LEU A 153 -5.04 -9.91 -3.24
N PRO A 154 -5.34 -11.08 -2.66
CA PRO A 154 -6.30 -11.99 -3.27
C PRO A 154 -7.66 -11.28 -3.42
N SER A 155 -8.45 -11.65 -4.44
CA SER A 155 -9.71 -10.96 -4.76
C SER A 155 -10.77 -11.00 -3.65
N GLY A 156 -10.60 -11.90 -2.67
CA GLY A 156 -11.42 -11.98 -1.46
C GLY A 156 -10.74 -11.47 -0.19
N TYR A 157 -9.61 -10.77 -0.30
CA TYR A 157 -8.94 -10.22 0.88
C TYR A 157 -9.83 -9.18 1.54
N GLN A 158 -10.16 -9.44 2.80
CA GLN A 158 -10.88 -8.52 3.65
C GLN A 158 -9.96 -8.15 4.82
N PRO A 159 -9.68 -6.86 5.06
CA PRO A 159 -8.94 -6.45 6.24
C PRO A 159 -9.59 -7.00 7.51
N GLY A 160 -8.77 -7.42 8.47
CA GLY A 160 -9.20 -7.95 9.76
C GLY A 160 -10.13 -6.99 10.50
N TYR A 161 -9.88 -5.68 10.44
CA TYR A 161 -10.81 -4.69 11.03
C TYR A 161 -12.21 -4.71 10.40
N LEU A 162 -12.32 -4.91 9.08
CA LEU A 162 -13.62 -5.04 8.41
C LEU A 162 -14.28 -6.37 8.76
N LYS A 163 -13.52 -7.47 8.76
CA LYS A 163 -14.05 -8.79 9.14
C LYS A 163 -14.67 -8.74 10.53
N ARG A 164 -13.96 -8.16 11.51
CA ARG A 164 -14.45 -7.95 12.88
C ARG A 164 -15.71 -7.08 12.92
N PHE A 165 -15.79 -6.03 12.09
CA PHE A 165 -16.98 -5.18 12.00
C PHE A 165 -18.21 -5.97 11.53
N TYR A 166 -18.08 -6.73 10.45
CA TYR A 166 -19.19 -7.53 9.93
C TYR A 166 -19.60 -8.67 10.87
N GLU A 167 -18.64 -9.29 11.55
CA GLU A 167 -18.93 -10.27 12.62
C GLU A 167 -19.65 -9.65 13.82
N PHE A 168 -19.37 -8.39 14.15
CA PHE A 168 -20.04 -7.68 15.23
C PHE A 168 -21.50 -7.39 14.87
N ILE A 169 -21.77 -6.89 13.66
CA ILE A 169 -23.14 -6.59 13.26
C ILE A 169 -23.97 -7.84 12.95
N SER A 170 -23.36 -8.97 12.57
CA SER A 170 -24.09 -10.23 12.38
C SER A 170 -24.56 -10.89 13.68
N LYS A 171 -24.02 -10.45 14.82
CA LYS A 171 -24.38 -10.94 16.16
C LYS A 171 -25.41 -10.06 16.88
N LYS A 172 -25.75 -8.90 16.31
CA LYS A 172 -26.84 -8.03 16.78
C LYS A 172 -28.13 -8.40 16.06
#